data_AF-A0A4Y6V4Q7-F1
#
_entry.id   AF-A0A4Y6V4Q7-F1
#
_cell.length_a   1.000
_cell.length_b   1.000
_cell.length_c   1.000
_cell.angle_alpha   90.00
_cell.angle_beta   90.00
_cell.angle_gamma   90.00
#
_symmetry.space_group_name_H-M   'P 1'
#
loop_
_entity.id
_entity.type
_entity.pdbx_description
1 polymer ?
#
loop_
_entity_poly.entity_id
_entity_poly.type
_entity_poly.pdbx_seq_one_letter_code
_entity_poly.pdbx_strand_id
1 'polypeptide(L)' 'MSRLEVVFEISDILDRECAVCEKRREMQRMYQSKFATIDGYCNQECPVGKVLQALGQQLNQIRAQALAKSE' A
#
# COMPACT_ATOMS: atom_id res chain seq x y z
N MET A 1 6.45 15.38 5.01
CA MET A 1 6.29 14.83 3.65
C MET A 1 5.09 15.47 3.00
N SER A 2 5.22 15.89 1.74
CA SER A 2 4.13 16.39 0.91
C SER A 2 3.31 15.22 0.34
N ARG A 3 2.09 15.50 -0.14
CA ARG A 3 1.26 14.50 -0.83
C ARG A 3 2.03 13.83 -1.98
N LEU A 4 2.80 14.61 -2.74
CA LEU A 4 3.52 14.11 -3.90
C LEU A 4 4.67 13.17 -3.50
N GLU A 5 5.42 13.51 -2.46
CA GLU A 5 6.49 12.66 -1.93
C GLU A 5 5.95 11.31 -1.45
N VAL A 6 4.84 11.30 -0.70
CA VAL A 6 4.21 10.05 -0.22
C VAL A 6 3.74 9.18 -1.40
N VAL A 7 3.18 9.79 -2.46
CA VAL A 7 2.80 9.05 -3.67
C VAL A 7 4.02 8.42 -4.36
N PHE A 8 5.12 9.16 -4.49
CA PHE A 8 6.35 8.63 -5.08
C PHE A 8 6.94 7.48 -4.26
N GLU A 9 6.93 7.59 -2.93
CA GLU A 9 7.41 6.52 -2.05
C GLU A 9 6.55 5.25 -2.18
N ILE A 10 5.21 5.40 -2.23
CA ILE A 10 4.30 4.28 -2.51
C ILE A 10 4.63 3.64 -3.86
N SER A 11 4.82 4.44 -4.92
CA SER A 11 5.17 3.93 -6.24
C SER A 11 6.49 3.17 -6.24
N ASP A 12 7.55 3.69 -5.61
CA ASP A 12 8.85 3.02 -5.56
C ASP A 12 8.75 1.66 -4.85
N ILE A 13 8.02 1.61 -3.73
CA ILE A 13 7.80 0.35 -3.00
C ILE A 13 7.02 -0.65 -3.86
N LEU A 14 5.98 -0.20 -4.57
CA LEU A 14 5.19 -1.09 -5.41
C LEU A 14 6.01 -1.67 -6.56
N ASP A 15 6.81 -0.84 -7.23
CA ASP A 15 7.62 -1.24 -8.38
C ASP A 15 8.79 -2.15 -7.99
N ARG A 16 9.43 -1.88 -6.84
CA ARG A 16 10.64 -2.61 -6.42
C ARG A 16 10.36 -3.84 -5.59
N GLU A 17 9.38 -3.78 -4.69
CA GLU A 17 9.13 -4.85 -3.72
C GLU A 17 7.91 -5.71 -4.15
N CYS A 18 6.82 -5.07 -4.56
CA CYS A 18 5.56 -5.78 -4.79
C CYS A 18 5.42 -6.37 -6.21
N ALA A 19 6.01 -5.74 -7.23
CA ALA A 19 5.96 -6.23 -8.62
C ALA A 19 6.69 -7.57 -8.81
N VAL A 20 7.74 -7.80 -8.02
CA VAL A 20 8.56 -9.01 -8.03
C VAL A 20 8.28 -9.96 -6.85
N CYS A 21 7.31 -9.64 -5.99
CA CYS A 21 7.00 -10.41 -4.78
C CYS A 21 6.63 -11.88 -5.10
N GLU A 22 7.53 -12.81 -4.81
CA GLU A 22 7.33 -14.24 -5.03
C GLU A 22 6.17 -14.79 -4.21
N LYS A 23 6.03 -14.34 -2.95
CA LYS A 23 4.93 -14.78 -2.08
C LYS A 23 3.57 -14.42 -2.65
N ARG A 24 3.43 -13.21 -3.21
CA ARG A 24 2.21 -12.78 -3.89
C ARG A 24 1.91 -13.67 -5.10
N ARG A 25 2.93 -13.99 -5.91
CA ARG A 25 2.79 -14.91 -7.06
C ARG A 25 2.41 -16.33 -6.63
N GLU A 26 3.00 -16.84 -5.55
CA GLU A 26 2.68 -18.15 -4.97
C GLU A 26 1.21 -18.19 -4.51
N MET A 27 0.78 -17.18 -3.74
CA MET A 27 -0.60 -17.10 -3.26
C MET A 27 -1.61 -16.92 -4.40
N GLN A 28 -1.27 -16.15 -5.44
CA GLN A 28 -2.09 -16.05 -6.66
C GLN A 28 -2.25 -17.42 -7.35
N ARG A 29 -1.20 -18.24 -7.39
CA ARG A 29 -1.31 -19.62 -7.94
C ARG A 29 -2.17 -20.52 -7.06
N MET A 30 -2.01 -20.45 -5.73
CA MET A 30 -2.74 -21.30 -4.78
C MET A 30 -4.22 -20.94 -4.65
N TYR A 31 -4.53 -19.65 -4.57
CA TYR A 31 -5.86 -19.15 -4.25
C TYR A 31 -6.59 -18.54 -5.46
N GLN A 32 -5.93 -18.47 -6.62
CA GLN A 32 -6.46 -17.95 -7.89
C GLN A 32 -7.13 -16.59 -7.70
N SER A 33 -8.44 -16.51 -7.92
CA SER A 33 -9.26 -15.30 -7.84
C SER A 33 -9.74 -14.93 -6.44
N LYS A 34 -9.26 -15.60 -5.38
CA LYS A 34 -9.55 -15.22 -3.98
C LYS A 34 -8.64 -14.06 -3.53
N PHE A 35 -8.81 -12.91 -4.19
CA PHE A 35 -8.02 -11.71 -3.92
C PHE A 35 -8.11 -11.25 -2.47
N ALA A 36 -9.27 -11.40 -1.81
CA ALA A 36 -9.42 -11.08 -0.40
C ALA A 36 -8.42 -11.80 0.53
N THR A 37 -8.05 -13.05 0.23
CA THR A 37 -7.04 -13.80 1.00
C THR A 37 -5.64 -13.22 0.78
N ILE A 38 -5.31 -12.90 -0.47
CA ILE A 38 -4.02 -12.31 -0.85
C ILE A 38 -3.88 -10.91 -0.24
N ASP A 39 -4.93 -10.09 -0.36
CA ASP A 39 -5.00 -8.76 0.20
C ASP A 39 -4.96 -8.80 1.73
N GLY A 40 -5.59 -9.79 2.35
CA GLY A 40 -5.49 -10.03 3.79
C GLY A 40 -4.04 -10.18 4.25
N TYR A 41 -3.29 -11.09 3.61
CA TYR A 41 -1.86 -11.25 3.88
C TYR A 41 -1.07 -9.96 3.60
N CYS A 42 -1.27 -9.35 2.43
CA CYS A 42 -0.55 -8.14 2.05
C CYS A 42 -0.80 -7.00 3.04
N ASN A 43 -2.03 -6.83 3.53
CA ASN A 43 -2.37 -5.71 4.41
C ASN A 43 -2.07 -5.97 5.89
N GLN A 44 -2.09 -7.23 6.35
CA GLN A 44 -2.02 -7.56 7.78
C GLN A 44 -0.70 -8.22 8.20
N GLU A 45 -0.08 -8.99 7.31
CA GLU A 45 1.07 -9.83 7.65
C GLU A 45 2.35 -9.33 6.97
N CYS A 46 2.27 -8.96 5.69
CA CYS A 46 3.42 -8.51 4.91
C CYS A 46 4.06 -7.24 5.50
N PRO A 47 5.37 -7.26 5.85
CA PRO A 47 6.06 -6.07 6.37
C PRO A 47 6.00 -4.88 5.42
N VAL A 48 6.21 -5.12 4.11
CA VAL A 48 6.11 -4.08 3.07
C VAL A 48 4.70 -3.52 2.97
N GLY A 49 3.69 -4.38 3.05
CA GLY A 49 2.30 -3.93 2.99
C GLY A 49 1.86 -3.13 4.21
N LYS A 50 2.44 -3.38 5.41
CA LYS A 50 2.25 -2.51 6.58
C LYS A 50 2.81 -1.11 6.34
N VAL A 51 3.96 -0.99 5.66
CA VAL A 51 4.53 0.31 5.27
C VAL A 51 3.59 1.03 4.28
N LEU A 52 3.10 0.32 3.26
CA LEU A 52 2.12 0.87 2.32
C LEU A 52 0.83 1.36 3.00
N GLN A 53 0.33 0.61 4.00
CA GLN A 53 -0.82 1.03 4.80
C GLN A 53 -0.55 2.33 5.58
N ALA A 54 0.63 2.45 6.20
CA ALA A 54 1.01 3.66 6.91
C ALA A 54 1.13 4.88 5.97
N LEU A 55 1.71 4.70 4.77
CA LEU A 55 1.78 5.76 3.76
C LEU A 55 0.39 6.16 3.25
N GLY A 56 -0.51 5.20 3.04
CA GLY A 56 -1.91 5.48 2.71
C GLY A 56 -2.65 6.27 3.79
N GLN A 57 -2.40 5.98 5.07
CA GLN A 57 -2.94 6.77 6.19
C GLN A 57 -2.39 8.19 6.19
N GLN A 58 -1.10 8.38 5.90
CA GLN A 58 -0.51 9.72 5.77
C GLN A 58 -1.17 10.52 4.64
N LEU A 59 -1.48 9.91 3.50
CA LEU A 59 -2.23 10.59 2.43
C LEU A 59 -3.61 11.07 2.91
N ASN A 60 -4.32 10.25 3.67
CA ASN A 60 -5.62 10.63 4.24
C ASN A 60 -5.51 11.81 5.21
N GLN A 61 -4.46 11.83 6.04
CA GLN A 61 -4.20 12.93 6.97
C GLN A 61 -3.86 14.23 6.23
N ILE A 62 -3.00 14.16 5.21
CA ILE A 62 -2.66 15.33 4.37
C ILE A 62 -3.91 15.88 3.69
N ARG A 63 -4.79 15.00 3.18
CA ARG A 63 -6.07 15.40 2.60
C ARG A 63 -6.97 16.10 3.63
N ALA A 64 -7.11 15.54 4.83
CA ALA A 64 -7.92 16.14 5.89
C ALA A 64 -7.39 17.52 6.31
N GLN A 65 -6.07 17.66 6.43
CA GLN A 65 -5.43 18.94 6.74
C GLN A 65 -5.63 20.00 5.65
N ALA A 66 -5.66 19.61 4.37
CA ALA A 66 -5.93 20.53 3.28
C ALA A 66 -7.38 21.04 3.31
N LEU A 67 -8.33 20.17 3.64
CA LEU A 67 -9.75 20.55 3.79
C LEU A 67 -9.94 21.53 4.96
N ALA A 68 -9.37 21.23 6.13
CA ALA A 68 -9.49 22.07 7.32
C ALA A 68 -8.83 23.46 7.20
N LYS A 69 -7.94 23.68 6.22
CA LYS A 69 -7.29 24.97 5.95
C LYS A 69 -8.05 25.83 4.93
N SER A 70 -9.13 25.30 4.37
CA SER A 70 -9.95 25.96 3.35
C SER A 70 -11.23 26.59 3.94
N GLU A 71 -11.39 26.52 5.27
CA GLU A 71 -12.47 27.11 6.08
C GLU A 71 -11.94 28.30 6.90
#